data_AF-A0A957GNP3-F1
#
_entry.id   AF-A0A957GNP3-F1
#
_cell.length_a   1.000
_cell.length_b   1.000
_cell.length_c   1.000
_cell.angle_alpha   90.00
_cell.angle_beta   90.00
_cell.angle_gamma   90.00
#
_symmetry.space_group_name_H-M   'P 1'
#
loop_
_entity.id
_entity.type
_entity.pdbx_description
1 polymer ?
#
loop_
_entity_poly.entity_id
_entity_poly.type
_entity_poly.pdbx_seq_one_letter_code
_entity_poly.pdbx_strand_id
1 'polypeptide(L)'
;PELRRDMGWRGAEYVLQNHTWAQNAATIINLLVPQPMPTVTPQLPIFDNKLRDKLYRATRPDLAAAYLAAELPELGIESVADIAVFKYKPRRRAVLGYRLNGRSPQTNLPTEHEIFGKVFRDERGQRLFALQDALWHHGFGLHATDNIHVPRVLAYIPKMRMLVQEKAAGRTLNELVDTTHLNPFMPASAEGLAKLHNSRLPTLLRDFPLKPYTLANEVAALRPYAATVVAERPFTRPIISQLRQQLERWAEDVEEPETAVAIHRDFYYSQLLFDGLRLTLIDFDLLALGDPAIDVANFVAHMHFLGLDHLGDFDALANDAELFKESYSWHVPVNEAFWERVAFYEAATYFRLLNVIAPRPGLAHLFDEMLMRTETAVHDGQLLFV
;
A
#
# COMPACT_ATOMS: atom_id res chain seq x y z
N PRO A 1 33.77 48.33 15.10
CA PRO A 1 34.12 47.40 14.01
C PRO A 1 35.15 46.35 14.44
N GLU A 2 36.22 46.78 15.12
CA GLU A 2 37.27 45.89 15.66
C GLU A 2 36.78 45.02 16.82
N LEU A 3 35.94 45.57 17.73
CA LEU A 3 35.34 44.79 18.83
C LEU A 3 34.44 43.62 18.37
N ARG A 4 33.79 43.74 17.20
CA ARG A 4 32.98 42.66 16.61
C ARG A 4 33.84 41.58 15.94
N ARG A 5 35.00 41.95 15.40
CA ARG A 5 35.98 40.99 14.87
C ARG A 5 36.66 40.22 16.00
N ASP A 6 36.96 40.88 17.11
CA ASP A 6 37.60 40.26 18.27
C ASP A 6 36.69 39.24 18.98
N MET A 7 35.38 39.55 19.10
CA MET A 7 34.38 38.58 19.59
C MET A 7 34.17 37.40 18.62
N GLY A 8 34.18 37.66 17.31
CA GLY A 8 34.09 36.60 16.30
C GLY A 8 35.28 35.64 16.36
N TRP A 9 36.47 36.17 16.65
CA TRP A 9 37.68 35.37 16.72
C TRP A 9 37.80 34.58 18.01
N ARG A 10 37.45 35.17 19.16
CA ARG A 10 37.34 34.44 20.44
C ARG A 10 36.25 33.36 20.42
N GLY A 11 35.15 33.59 19.69
CA GLY A 11 34.10 32.58 19.49
C GLY A 11 34.58 31.41 18.63
N ALA A 12 35.33 31.68 17.56
CA ALA A 12 35.93 30.64 16.72
C ALA A 12 36.99 29.84 17.48
N GLU A 13 37.82 30.51 18.29
CA GLU A 13 38.84 29.88 19.13
C GLU A 13 38.22 29.00 20.24
N TYR A 14 37.12 29.45 20.87
CA TYR A 14 36.35 28.64 21.83
C TYR A 14 35.77 27.37 21.18
N VAL A 15 35.24 27.48 19.96
CA VAL A 15 34.70 26.32 19.23
C VAL A 15 35.81 25.34 18.83
N LEU A 16 36.95 25.85 18.37
CA LEU A 16 38.10 25.02 17.97
C LEU A 16 38.79 24.33 19.15
N GLN A 17 38.80 24.95 20.34
CA GLN A 17 39.41 24.40 21.55
C GLN A 17 38.49 23.42 22.30
N ASN A 18 37.16 23.58 22.22
CA ASN A 18 36.21 22.77 22.99
C ASN A 18 35.45 21.72 22.16
N HIS A 19 35.49 21.79 20.83
CA HIS A 19 34.85 20.79 19.95
C HIS A 19 35.89 20.15 19.04
N THR A 20 36.50 19.07 19.52
CA THR A 20 37.45 18.31 18.68
C THR A 20 36.69 17.59 17.57
N TRP A 21 37.17 17.75 16.33
CA TRP A 21 36.66 17.08 15.13
C TRP A 21 36.57 15.54 15.29
N ALA A 22 37.30 14.96 16.23
CA ALA A 22 37.26 13.54 16.59
C ALA A 22 36.00 13.11 17.37
N GLN A 23 35.42 13.98 18.22
CA GLN A 23 34.16 13.67 18.93
C GLN A 23 32.92 13.83 18.03
N ASN A 24 32.98 14.74 17.05
CA ASN A 24 31.96 14.83 16.02
C ASN A 24 32.06 13.69 14.99
N ALA A 25 33.26 13.18 14.70
CA ALA A 25 33.43 12.01 13.83
C ALA A 25 32.82 10.72 14.41
N ALA A 26 32.90 10.50 15.72
CA ALA A 26 32.22 9.36 16.37
C ALA A 26 30.69 9.49 16.37
N THR A 27 30.17 10.73 16.43
CA THR A 27 28.73 11.01 16.31
C THR A 27 28.22 10.84 14.88
N ILE A 28 29.07 11.12 13.88
CA ILE A 28 28.79 10.86 12.45
C ILE A 28 28.91 9.38 12.10
N ILE A 29 29.77 8.60 12.77
CA ILE A 29 29.83 7.15 12.57
C ILE A 29 28.61 6.44 13.19
N ASN A 30 28.02 6.96 14.27
CA ASN A 30 26.72 6.50 14.76
C ASN A 30 25.51 6.94 13.90
N LEU A 31 25.73 7.79 12.88
CA LEU A 31 24.75 8.13 11.83
C LEU A 31 24.89 7.21 10.58
N LEU A 32 25.80 6.23 10.60
CA LEU A 32 25.96 5.20 9.56
C LEU A 32 25.19 3.90 9.88
N VAL A 33 24.37 3.89 10.92
CA VAL A 33 23.22 2.99 11.00
C VAL A 33 22.08 3.69 10.24
N PRO A 34 21.42 3.05 9.25
CA PRO A 34 20.27 3.66 8.60
C PRO A 34 19.19 3.87 9.66
N GLN A 35 19.09 5.09 10.19
CA GLN A 35 17.87 5.50 10.87
C GLN A 35 16.81 5.57 9.78
N PRO A 36 15.71 4.81 9.87
CA PRO A 36 14.59 5.05 8.98
C PRO A 36 14.26 6.54 9.07
N MET A 37 14.08 7.20 7.92
CA MET A 37 13.55 8.57 7.85
C MET A 37 12.52 8.72 8.95
N PRO A 38 12.63 9.68 9.89
CA PRO A 38 11.69 9.75 10.99
C PRO A 38 10.31 9.86 10.35
N THR A 39 9.53 8.80 10.50
CA THR A 39 8.09 8.87 10.28
C THR A 39 7.65 9.84 11.35
N VAL A 40 7.62 11.15 11.02
CA VAL A 40 7.12 12.14 11.95
C VAL A 40 5.65 11.80 12.11
N THR A 41 5.35 11.06 13.17
CA THR A 41 3.98 10.79 13.57
C THR A 41 3.35 12.17 13.74
N PRO A 42 2.37 12.52 12.89
CA PRO A 42 1.87 13.87 12.89
C PRO A 42 1.24 14.13 14.26
N GLN A 43 1.62 15.25 14.90
CA GLN A 43 1.03 15.65 16.17
C GLN A 43 -0.47 15.87 15.98
N LEU A 44 -1.27 15.28 16.87
CA LEU A 44 -2.72 15.45 16.87
C LEU A 44 -3.11 16.77 17.56
N PRO A 45 -4.11 17.50 17.05
CA PRO A 45 -4.85 17.23 15.82
C PRO A 45 -4.05 17.59 14.56
N ILE A 46 -4.28 16.86 13.47
CA ILE A 46 -3.53 17.07 12.22
C ILE A 46 -4.09 18.29 11.47
N PHE A 47 -3.25 19.30 11.27
CA PHE A 47 -3.56 20.47 10.47
C PHE A 47 -3.00 20.33 9.05
N ASP A 48 -3.90 20.18 8.06
CA ASP A 48 -3.54 20.07 6.65
C ASP A 48 -4.44 20.98 5.82
N ASN A 49 -3.88 21.92 5.05
CA ASN A 49 -4.67 22.92 4.33
C ASN A 49 -5.64 22.34 3.28
N LYS A 50 -5.40 21.13 2.76
CA LYS A 50 -6.28 20.45 1.80
C LYS A 50 -7.26 19.48 2.46
N LEU A 51 -6.94 19.00 3.67
CA LEU A 51 -7.79 18.11 4.47
C LEU A 51 -8.41 18.81 5.70
N ARG A 52 -8.29 20.14 5.80
CA ARG A 52 -8.29 20.92 7.05
C ARG A 52 -9.42 20.59 8.00
N ASP A 53 -10.65 20.90 7.60
CA ASP A 53 -11.81 20.69 8.46
C ASP A 53 -12.10 19.21 8.68
N LYS A 54 -11.64 18.34 7.79
CA LYS A 54 -11.90 16.90 7.81
C LYS A 54 -11.02 16.21 8.84
N LEU A 55 -9.70 16.38 8.71
CA LEU A 55 -8.74 15.86 9.67
C LEU A 55 -8.87 16.53 11.03
N TYR A 56 -9.15 17.84 11.08
CA TYR A 56 -9.38 18.51 12.36
C TYR A 56 -10.53 17.88 13.15
N ARG A 57 -11.66 17.59 12.50
CA ARG A 57 -12.79 16.88 13.12
C ARG A 57 -12.43 15.44 13.46
N ALA A 58 -11.77 14.74 12.56
CA ALA A 58 -11.44 13.32 12.72
C ALA A 58 -10.38 13.05 13.79
N THR A 59 -9.50 14.02 14.08
CA THR A 59 -8.37 13.85 15.02
C THR A 59 -8.56 14.55 16.36
N ARG A 60 -9.72 15.17 16.58
CA ARG A 60 -10.16 15.68 17.88
C ARG A 60 -11.13 14.70 18.52
N PRO A 61 -10.83 14.12 19.69
CA PRO A 61 -11.68 13.10 20.33
C PRO A 61 -13.14 13.53 20.53
N ASP A 62 -13.37 14.76 20.98
CA ASP A 62 -14.71 15.30 21.25
C ASP A 62 -15.55 15.49 19.98
N LEU A 63 -14.93 16.01 18.92
CA LEU A 63 -15.60 16.16 17.62
C LEU A 63 -15.80 14.80 16.96
N ALA A 64 -14.78 13.95 16.96
CA ALA A 64 -14.82 12.62 16.37
C ALA A 64 -15.94 11.77 17.00
N ALA A 65 -16.03 11.75 18.34
CA ALA A 65 -17.08 11.06 19.08
C ALA A 65 -18.49 11.48 18.61
N ALA A 66 -18.76 12.79 18.51
CA ALA A 66 -20.08 13.29 18.12
C ALA A 66 -20.50 12.84 16.71
N TYR A 67 -19.60 12.92 15.72
CA TYR A 67 -19.93 12.47 14.36
C TYR A 67 -20.02 10.95 14.25
N LEU A 68 -19.16 10.20 14.95
CA LEU A 68 -19.20 8.74 14.96
C LEU A 68 -20.50 8.25 15.63
N ALA A 69 -20.88 8.82 16.78
CA ALA A 69 -22.11 8.45 17.48
C ALA A 69 -23.37 8.75 16.65
N ALA A 70 -23.37 9.85 15.88
CA ALA A 70 -24.49 10.21 15.02
C ALA A 70 -24.69 9.24 13.85
N GLU A 71 -23.60 8.71 13.28
CA GLU A 71 -23.64 7.84 12.11
C GLU A 71 -23.62 6.34 12.46
N LEU A 72 -23.26 5.98 13.71
CA LEU A 72 -23.16 4.61 14.22
C LEU A 72 -23.94 4.45 15.54
N PRO A 73 -25.27 4.70 15.56
CA PRO A 73 -26.08 4.64 16.77
C PRO A 73 -26.07 3.26 17.44
N GLU A 74 -25.87 2.19 16.67
CA GLU A 74 -25.80 0.81 17.15
C GLU A 74 -24.61 0.53 18.08
N LEU A 75 -23.53 1.32 17.97
CA LEU A 75 -22.35 1.20 18.82
C LEU A 75 -22.49 1.97 20.13
N GLY A 76 -23.54 2.80 20.28
CA GLY A 76 -23.82 3.57 21.49
C GLY A 76 -22.62 4.38 22.00
N ILE A 77 -21.89 5.00 21.07
CA ILE A 77 -20.61 5.68 21.33
C ILE A 77 -20.83 6.87 22.27
N GLU A 78 -20.15 6.87 23.42
CA GLU A 78 -20.15 7.97 24.39
C GLU A 78 -18.90 8.84 24.27
N SER A 79 -17.74 8.23 23.97
CA SER A 79 -16.45 8.94 23.87
C SER A 79 -15.42 8.21 23.03
N VAL A 80 -14.39 8.94 22.58
CA VAL A 80 -13.19 8.38 21.95
C VAL A 80 -12.09 8.31 23.00
N ALA A 81 -11.66 7.11 23.36
CA ALA A 81 -10.60 6.88 24.32
C ALA A 81 -9.21 7.18 23.76
N ASP A 82 -9.00 6.89 22.47
CA ASP A 82 -7.70 7.07 21.80
C ASP A 82 -7.85 7.15 20.28
N ILE A 83 -6.89 7.83 19.65
CA ILE A 83 -6.78 7.99 18.20
C ILE A 83 -5.33 7.72 17.79
N ALA A 84 -5.11 6.65 17.03
CA ALA A 84 -3.81 6.32 16.48
C ALA A 84 -3.75 6.63 14.98
N VAL A 85 -2.65 7.23 14.52
CA VAL A 85 -2.42 7.51 13.09
C VAL A 85 -1.64 6.35 12.48
N PHE A 86 -2.29 5.53 11.67
CA PHE A 86 -1.66 4.38 11.01
C PHE A 86 -0.98 4.77 9.70
N LYS A 87 -1.57 5.70 8.96
CA LYS A 87 -1.03 6.16 7.68
C LYS A 87 -1.39 7.61 7.46
N TYR A 88 -0.44 8.41 7.04
CA TYR A 88 -0.69 9.80 6.64
C TYR A 88 0.07 10.11 5.36
N LYS A 89 -0.68 10.45 4.31
CA LYS A 89 -0.15 10.98 3.05
C LYS A 89 -0.60 12.44 2.96
N PRO A 90 0.30 13.41 3.20
CA PRO A 90 -0.03 14.84 3.20
C PRO A 90 -0.87 15.24 1.99
N ARG A 91 -1.90 16.04 2.24
CA ARG A 91 -2.87 16.58 1.26
C ARG A 91 -3.65 15.52 0.46
N ARG A 92 -3.56 14.24 0.83
CA ARG A 92 -4.17 13.12 0.09
C ARG A 92 -5.11 12.29 0.94
N ARG A 93 -4.60 11.57 1.95
CA ARG A 93 -5.39 10.65 2.78
C ARG A 93 -4.75 10.40 4.14
N ALA A 94 -5.56 10.02 5.11
CA ALA A 94 -5.09 9.46 6.39
C ALA A 94 -5.90 8.21 6.76
N VAL A 95 -5.28 7.31 7.51
CA VAL A 95 -5.92 6.16 8.14
C VAL A 95 -5.73 6.29 9.64
N LEU A 96 -6.86 6.37 10.36
CA LEU A 96 -6.94 6.59 11.80
C LEU A 96 -7.56 5.36 12.44
N GLY A 97 -6.95 4.83 13.50
CA GLY A 97 -7.57 3.84 14.37
C GLY A 97 -8.19 4.53 15.58
N TYR A 98 -9.41 4.16 15.93
CA TYR A 98 -10.12 4.68 17.09
C TYR A 98 -10.36 3.57 18.09
N ARG A 99 -10.11 3.88 19.37
CA ARG A 99 -10.66 3.12 20.49
C ARG A 99 -11.82 3.90 21.07
N LEU A 100 -13.00 3.30 21.10
CA LEU A 100 -14.25 3.95 21.45
C LEU A 100 -14.82 3.31 22.72
N ASN A 101 -15.32 4.15 23.61
CA ASN A 101 -16.11 3.71 24.76
C ASN A 101 -17.57 4.04 24.49
N GLY A 102 -18.45 3.08 24.75
CA GLY A 102 -19.88 3.24 24.55
C GLY A 102 -20.70 2.43 25.54
N ARG A 103 -22.00 2.36 25.26
CA ARG A 103 -22.94 1.47 25.96
C ARG A 103 -23.82 0.77 24.96
N SER A 104 -24.05 -0.52 25.17
CA SER A 104 -25.03 -1.28 24.38
C SER A 104 -26.39 -0.60 24.44
N PRO A 105 -27.00 -0.20 23.30
CA PRO A 105 -28.33 0.41 23.29
C PRO A 105 -29.42 -0.50 23.86
N GLN A 106 -29.23 -1.83 23.83
CA GLN A 106 -30.20 -2.81 24.30
C GLN A 106 -30.06 -3.11 25.80
N THR A 107 -28.84 -3.18 26.32
CA THR A 107 -28.57 -3.66 27.69
C THR A 107 -28.04 -2.57 28.63
N ASN A 108 -27.66 -1.42 28.11
CA ASN A 108 -27.01 -0.30 28.81
C ASN A 108 -25.69 -0.68 29.51
N LEU A 109 -25.12 -1.85 29.18
CA LEU A 109 -23.81 -2.28 29.67
C LEU A 109 -22.70 -1.54 28.91
N PRO A 110 -21.58 -1.20 29.58
CA PRO A 110 -20.41 -0.62 28.92
C PRO A 110 -19.89 -1.51 27.79
N THR A 111 -19.53 -0.89 26.66
CA THR A 111 -18.93 -1.55 25.50
C THR A 111 -17.67 -0.81 25.05
N GLU A 112 -16.73 -1.56 24.48
CA GLU A 112 -15.54 -1.01 23.84
C GLU A 112 -15.49 -1.47 22.38
N HIS A 113 -15.11 -0.55 21.49
CA HIS A 113 -15.02 -0.83 20.06
C HIS A 113 -13.70 -0.32 19.48
N GLU A 114 -13.11 -1.08 18.57
CA GLU A 114 -11.98 -0.66 17.75
C GLU A 114 -12.38 -0.58 16.28
N ILE A 115 -12.22 0.59 15.68
CA ILE A 115 -12.61 0.86 14.29
C ILE A 115 -11.51 1.62 13.55
N PHE A 116 -11.53 1.57 12.22
CA PHE A 116 -10.69 2.39 11.36
C PHE A 116 -11.50 3.44 10.61
N GLY A 117 -10.99 4.67 10.59
CA GLY A 117 -11.46 5.76 9.74
C GLY A 117 -10.43 6.10 8.66
N LYS A 118 -10.79 5.91 7.39
CA LYS A 118 -10.02 6.36 6.23
C LYS A 118 -10.52 7.73 5.77
N VAL A 119 -9.75 8.77 6.04
CA VAL A 119 -10.06 10.16 5.66
C VAL A 119 -9.48 10.46 4.28
N PHE A 120 -10.31 10.97 3.38
CA PHE A 120 -9.93 11.29 2.01
C PHE A 120 -10.00 12.79 1.71
N ARG A 121 -9.17 13.26 0.78
CA ARG A 121 -9.25 14.64 0.27
C ARG A 121 -10.50 14.90 -0.57
N ASP A 122 -11.08 13.87 -1.17
CA ASP A 122 -12.21 13.93 -2.09
C ASP A 122 -13.32 12.97 -1.63
N GLU A 123 -14.44 12.91 -2.37
CA GLU A 123 -15.63 12.14 -2.00
C GLU A 123 -15.51 10.63 -2.35
N ARG A 124 -14.31 10.12 -2.68
CA ARG A 124 -14.14 8.72 -3.11
C ARG A 124 -14.60 7.70 -2.06
N GLY A 125 -14.61 8.09 -0.79
CA GLY A 125 -15.01 7.21 0.31
C GLY A 125 -16.45 6.70 0.19
N GLN A 126 -17.37 7.47 -0.42
CA GLN A 126 -18.74 7.01 -0.65
C GLN A 126 -18.80 5.85 -1.66
N ARG A 127 -18.03 5.96 -2.76
CA ARG A 127 -17.87 4.87 -3.73
C ARG A 127 -17.24 3.65 -3.08
N LEU A 128 -16.20 3.84 -2.27
CA LEU A 128 -15.50 2.74 -1.58
C LEU A 128 -16.40 2.06 -0.54
N PHE A 129 -17.29 2.80 0.13
CA PHE A 129 -18.33 2.24 0.99
C PHE A 129 -19.20 1.26 0.20
N ALA A 130 -19.84 1.72 -0.87
CA ALA A 130 -20.76 0.88 -1.66
C ALA A 130 -20.06 -0.37 -2.23
N LEU A 131 -18.82 -0.21 -2.66
CA LEU A 131 -18.00 -1.28 -3.22
C LEU A 131 -17.65 -2.36 -2.19
N GLN A 132 -17.15 -1.96 -1.02
CA GLN A 132 -16.75 -2.91 0.02
C GLN A 132 -17.98 -3.52 0.72
N ASP A 133 -19.08 -2.77 0.83
CA ASP A 133 -20.37 -3.28 1.28
C ASP A 133 -20.93 -4.35 0.33
N ALA A 134 -20.82 -4.14 -0.98
CA ALA A 134 -21.21 -5.13 -1.97
C ALA A 134 -20.36 -6.40 -1.86
N LEU A 135 -19.03 -6.30 -1.69
CA LEU A 135 -18.16 -7.45 -1.44
C LEU A 135 -18.58 -8.22 -0.18
N TRP A 136 -18.78 -7.51 0.93
CA TRP A 136 -19.19 -8.10 2.21
C TRP A 136 -20.49 -8.91 2.08
N HIS A 137 -21.50 -8.35 1.42
CA HIS A 137 -22.79 -9.04 1.23
C HIS A 137 -22.75 -10.16 0.17
N HIS A 138 -21.75 -10.17 -0.71
CA HIS A 138 -21.66 -11.13 -1.82
C HIS A 138 -20.42 -12.02 -1.73
N GLY A 139 -20.28 -12.68 -0.58
CA GLY A 139 -19.35 -13.79 -0.42
C GLY A 139 -18.14 -13.49 0.45
N PHE A 140 -17.87 -12.23 0.84
CA PHE A 140 -16.74 -11.88 1.70
C PHE A 140 -17.11 -11.51 3.14
N GLY A 141 -18.38 -11.64 3.51
CA GLY A 141 -18.87 -11.32 4.85
C GLY A 141 -18.54 -12.39 5.90
N LEU A 142 -19.04 -12.19 7.11
CA LEU A 142 -18.80 -13.06 8.27
C LEU A 142 -19.09 -14.56 8.02
N HIS A 143 -20.06 -14.86 7.16
CA HIS A 143 -20.54 -16.21 6.86
C HIS A 143 -19.86 -16.88 5.66
N ALA A 144 -18.79 -16.29 5.11
CA ALA A 144 -18.03 -16.92 4.03
C ALA A 144 -17.43 -18.26 4.51
N THR A 145 -17.70 -19.35 3.78
CA THR A 145 -17.31 -20.72 4.15
C THR A 145 -15.86 -21.06 3.78
N ASP A 146 -15.24 -20.24 2.92
CA ASP A 146 -13.87 -20.38 2.43
C ASP A 146 -12.84 -19.65 3.30
N ASN A 147 -13.26 -19.06 4.43
CA ASN A 147 -12.42 -18.24 5.32
C ASN A 147 -11.79 -17.00 4.67
N ILE A 148 -12.30 -16.54 3.53
CA ILE A 148 -11.83 -15.34 2.83
C ILE A 148 -12.82 -14.21 3.01
N HIS A 149 -12.37 -13.13 3.65
CA HIS A 149 -13.21 -12.02 4.09
C HIS A 149 -12.70 -10.66 3.61
N VAL A 150 -13.55 -9.64 3.74
CA VAL A 150 -13.18 -8.21 3.71
C VAL A 150 -13.65 -7.57 5.02
N PRO A 151 -13.11 -6.44 5.48
CA PRO A 151 -13.66 -5.77 6.65
C PRO A 151 -15.07 -5.25 6.38
N ARG A 152 -15.97 -5.30 7.37
CA ARG A 152 -17.29 -4.67 7.24
C ARG A 152 -17.13 -3.15 7.25
N VAL A 153 -17.71 -2.48 6.26
CA VAL A 153 -17.88 -1.02 6.31
C VAL A 153 -19.05 -0.69 7.22
N LEU A 154 -18.86 0.31 8.08
CA LEU A 154 -19.82 0.70 9.10
C LEU A 154 -20.58 1.97 8.68
N ALA A 155 -19.86 2.99 8.22
CA ALA A 155 -20.46 4.23 7.74
C ALA A 155 -19.54 4.98 6.77
N TYR A 156 -20.12 5.88 6.00
CA TYR A 156 -19.38 6.97 5.36
C TYR A 156 -19.83 8.29 5.97
N ILE A 157 -18.91 9.03 6.62
CA ILE A 157 -19.20 10.29 7.32
C ILE A 157 -18.83 11.46 6.40
N PRO A 158 -19.79 12.12 5.70
CA PRO A 158 -19.46 13.13 4.68
C PRO A 158 -18.79 14.38 5.28
N LYS A 159 -19.16 14.73 6.52
CA LYS A 159 -18.57 15.86 7.24
C LYS A 159 -17.06 15.69 7.46
N MET A 160 -16.57 14.46 7.55
CA MET A 160 -15.15 14.11 7.63
C MET A 160 -14.58 13.51 6.35
N ARG A 161 -15.38 13.28 5.30
CA ARG A 161 -14.98 12.48 4.13
C ARG A 161 -14.31 11.17 4.53
N MET A 162 -14.89 10.51 5.53
CA MET A 162 -14.27 9.39 6.21
C MET A 162 -15.08 8.12 5.98
N LEU A 163 -14.44 7.11 5.40
CA LEU A 163 -14.97 5.75 5.38
C LEU A 163 -14.60 5.08 6.70
N VAL A 164 -15.61 4.60 7.43
CA VAL A 164 -15.47 3.91 8.70
C VAL A 164 -15.70 2.41 8.48
N GLN A 165 -14.82 1.58 9.02
CA GLN A 165 -14.89 0.12 8.93
C GLN A 165 -14.42 -0.54 10.21
N GLU A 166 -14.78 -1.81 10.39
CA GLU A 166 -14.26 -2.65 11.47
C GLU A 166 -12.73 -2.81 11.39
N LYS A 167 -12.09 -2.99 12.55
CA LYS A 167 -10.70 -3.44 12.61
C LYS A 167 -10.63 -4.93 12.26
N ALA A 168 -9.96 -5.22 11.15
CA ALA A 168 -9.61 -6.60 10.80
C ALA A 168 -8.56 -7.14 11.77
N ALA A 169 -8.73 -8.41 12.16
CA ALA A 169 -7.75 -9.16 12.92
C ALA A 169 -6.64 -9.71 12.01
N GLY A 170 -5.56 -10.19 12.63
CA GLY A 170 -4.47 -10.86 11.93
C GLY A 170 -3.25 -9.98 11.66
N ARG A 171 -2.26 -10.59 11.00
CA ARG A 171 -0.98 -9.99 10.61
C ARG A 171 -0.79 -10.09 9.10
N THR A 172 -0.10 -9.11 8.54
CA THR A 172 0.30 -9.09 7.13
C THR A 172 1.44 -10.08 6.84
N LEU A 173 1.59 -10.49 5.59
CA LEU A 173 2.67 -11.42 5.22
C LEU A 173 4.07 -10.83 5.48
N ASN A 174 4.26 -9.51 5.32
CA ASN A 174 5.52 -8.86 5.69
C ASN A 174 5.76 -8.78 7.20
N GLU A 175 4.72 -8.86 8.03
CA GLU A 175 4.91 -9.00 9.48
C GLU A 175 5.22 -10.45 9.85
N LEU A 176 4.79 -11.42 9.04
CA LEU A 176 4.97 -12.86 9.31
C LEU A 176 6.32 -13.38 8.82
N VAL A 177 6.89 -12.79 7.76
CA VAL A 177 8.09 -13.29 7.04
C VAL A 177 9.28 -13.60 7.95
N ASP A 178 9.50 -12.79 9.00
CA ASP A 178 10.62 -12.97 9.94
C ASP A 178 10.42 -14.13 10.92
N THR A 179 9.17 -14.59 11.08
CA THR A 179 8.76 -15.49 12.17
C THR A 179 8.12 -16.78 11.70
N THR A 180 7.77 -16.90 10.42
CA THR A 180 7.02 -18.04 9.89
C THR A 180 7.30 -18.20 8.40
N HIS A 181 7.38 -19.46 7.94
CA HIS A 181 7.41 -19.75 6.51
C HIS A 181 6.11 -19.30 5.83
N LEU A 182 6.21 -18.59 4.70
CA LEU A 182 5.04 -18.01 4.04
C LEU A 182 4.24 -19.01 3.20
N ASN A 183 4.87 -20.12 2.81
CA ASN A 183 4.33 -21.16 1.94
C ASN A 183 2.88 -21.58 2.27
N PRO A 184 2.50 -21.83 3.55
CA PRO A 184 1.13 -22.22 3.90
C PRO A 184 0.06 -21.16 3.61
N PHE A 185 0.43 -19.89 3.45
CA PHE A 185 -0.48 -18.78 3.17
C PHE A 185 -0.69 -18.53 1.67
N MET A 186 0.16 -19.09 0.81
CA MET A 186 0.11 -18.84 -0.64
C MET A 186 -1.18 -19.36 -1.29
N PRO A 187 -1.68 -20.58 -0.99
CA PRO A 187 -2.94 -21.06 -1.54
C PRO A 187 -4.13 -20.16 -1.18
N ALA A 188 -4.26 -19.77 0.09
CA ALA A 188 -5.33 -18.89 0.54
C ALA A 188 -5.23 -17.48 -0.07
N SER A 189 -4.01 -16.98 -0.27
CA SER A 189 -3.77 -15.68 -0.94
C SER A 189 -4.22 -15.73 -2.41
N ALA A 190 -3.88 -16.81 -3.11
CA ALA A 190 -4.27 -17.03 -4.50
C ALA A 190 -5.79 -17.24 -4.65
N GLU A 191 -6.39 -18.05 -3.79
CA GLU A 191 -7.84 -18.27 -3.74
C GLU A 191 -8.58 -16.96 -3.43
N GLY A 192 -8.05 -16.14 -2.50
CA GLY A 192 -8.60 -14.83 -2.18
C GLY A 192 -8.61 -13.87 -3.36
N LEU A 193 -7.51 -13.81 -4.12
CA LEU A 193 -7.44 -13.02 -5.34
C LEU A 193 -8.39 -13.55 -6.42
N ALA A 194 -8.39 -14.86 -6.65
CA ALA A 194 -9.27 -15.50 -7.63
C ALA A 194 -10.75 -15.27 -7.30
N LYS A 195 -11.12 -15.32 -6.01
CA LYS A 195 -12.47 -14.99 -5.53
C LYS A 195 -12.86 -13.54 -5.83
N LEU A 196 -11.92 -12.59 -5.71
CA LEU A 196 -12.15 -11.19 -6.10
C LEU A 196 -12.35 -11.06 -7.62
N HIS A 197 -11.50 -11.69 -8.42
CA HIS A 197 -11.59 -11.68 -9.88
C HIS A 197 -12.90 -12.31 -10.39
N ASN A 198 -13.35 -13.39 -9.76
CA ASN A 198 -14.61 -14.07 -10.07
C ASN A 198 -15.85 -13.41 -9.43
N SER A 199 -15.68 -12.29 -8.71
CA SER A 199 -16.80 -11.61 -8.06
C SER A 199 -17.72 -10.96 -9.08
N ARG A 200 -19.02 -10.91 -8.77
CA ARG A 200 -20.03 -10.23 -9.60
C ARG A 200 -20.03 -8.71 -9.44
N LEU A 201 -19.02 -8.16 -8.77
CA LEU A 201 -18.94 -6.75 -8.39
C LEU A 201 -19.17 -5.77 -9.56
N PRO A 202 -18.64 -6.00 -10.79
CA PRO A 202 -18.91 -5.13 -11.93
C PRO A 202 -20.41 -5.00 -12.27
N THR A 203 -21.20 -6.05 -12.00
CA THR A 203 -22.64 -6.09 -12.27
C THR A 203 -23.49 -5.56 -11.12
N LEU A 204 -22.97 -5.62 -9.88
CA LEU A 204 -23.67 -5.20 -8.67
C LEU A 204 -23.62 -3.68 -8.45
N LEU A 205 -22.55 -3.01 -8.89
CA LEU A 205 -22.32 -1.58 -8.64
C LEU A 205 -22.83 -0.68 -9.78
N ARG A 206 -24.15 -0.62 -9.98
CA ARG A 206 -24.75 0.20 -11.05
C ARG A 206 -24.52 1.71 -10.86
N ASP A 207 -24.66 2.20 -9.64
CA ASP A 207 -24.53 3.64 -9.33
C ASP A 207 -23.07 4.08 -9.18
N PHE A 208 -22.16 3.12 -8.97
CA PHE A 208 -20.73 3.35 -8.76
C PHE A 208 -19.87 2.39 -9.58
N PRO A 209 -19.94 2.44 -10.93
CA PRO A 209 -19.25 1.49 -11.77
C PRO A 209 -17.74 1.50 -11.52
N LEU A 210 -17.12 0.32 -11.68
CA LEU A 210 -15.67 0.22 -11.65
C LEU A 210 -15.08 0.97 -12.84
N LYS A 211 -14.07 1.80 -12.58
CA LYS A 211 -13.37 2.50 -13.64
C LYS A 211 -12.52 1.50 -14.41
N PRO A 212 -12.46 1.57 -15.75
CA PRO A 212 -11.54 0.75 -16.51
C PRO A 212 -10.09 1.11 -16.14
N TYR A 213 -9.24 0.11 -16.11
CA TYR A 213 -7.79 0.24 -16.04
C TYR A 213 -7.17 -0.68 -17.08
N THR A 214 -6.67 -0.07 -18.15
CA THR A 214 -6.16 -0.79 -19.33
C THR A 214 -4.64 -0.83 -19.34
N LEU A 215 -4.07 -1.64 -20.22
CA LEU A 215 -2.63 -1.66 -20.50
C LEU A 215 -2.08 -0.26 -20.80
N ALA A 216 -2.81 0.56 -21.57
CA ALA A 216 -2.43 1.94 -21.84
C ALA A 216 -2.33 2.81 -20.57
N ASN A 217 -3.13 2.53 -19.52
CA ASN A 217 -2.99 3.23 -18.25
C ASN A 217 -1.72 2.84 -17.50
N GLU A 218 -1.33 1.56 -17.56
CA GLU A 218 -0.08 1.07 -16.98
C GLU A 218 1.13 1.69 -17.69
N VAL A 219 1.14 1.65 -19.02
CA VAL A 219 2.19 2.26 -19.85
C VAL A 219 2.30 3.78 -19.58
N ALA A 220 1.17 4.48 -19.48
CA ALA A 220 1.17 5.91 -19.16
C ALA A 220 1.79 6.23 -17.78
N ALA A 221 1.77 5.28 -16.83
CA ALA A 221 2.36 5.44 -15.50
C ALA A 221 3.89 5.31 -15.51
N LEU A 222 4.49 4.66 -16.52
CA LEU A 222 5.94 4.49 -16.62
C LEU A 222 6.68 5.83 -16.73
N ARG A 223 6.10 6.81 -17.45
CA ARG A 223 6.71 8.14 -17.62
C ARG A 223 6.89 8.91 -16.30
N PRO A 224 5.86 9.10 -15.46
CA PRO A 224 6.06 9.75 -14.16
C PRO A 224 6.97 8.94 -13.23
N TYR A 225 6.96 7.60 -13.29
CA TYR A 225 7.92 6.79 -12.52
C TYR A 225 9.37 7.06 -12.93
N ALA A 226 9.65 7.03 -14.24
CA ALA A 226 10.96 7.36 -14.79
C ALA A 226 11.42 8.76 -14.37
N ALA A 227 10.52 9.75 -14.42
CA ALA A 227 10.83 11.12 -14.04
C ALA A 227 11.25 11.23 -12.56
N THR A 228 10.57 10.52 -11.65
CA THR A 228 10.96 10.47 -10.23
C THR A 228 12.33 9.82 -10.07
N VAL A 229 12.56 8.64 -10.65
CA VAL A 229 13.85 7.93 -10.52
C VAL A 229 15.01 8.80 -11.01
N VAL A 230 14.83 9.46 -12.16
CA VAL A 230 15.87 10.32 -12.73
C VAL A 230 16.06 11.62 -11.95
N ALA A 231 15.02 12.14 -11.29
CA ALA A 231 15.15 13.30 -10.42
C ALA A 231 16.00 12.97 -9.17
N GLU A 232 15.78 11.80 -8.57
CA GLU A 232 16.50 11.35 -7.37
C GLU A 232 17.88 10.77 -7.69
N ARG A 233 18.06 10.14 -8.87
CA ARG A 233 19.30 9.51 -9.33
C ARG A 233 19.64 9.88 -10.77
N PRO A 234 20.14 11.11 -11.04
CA PRO A 234 20.31 11.65 -12.39
C PRO A 234 21.21 10.83 -13.33
N PHE A 235 22.20 10.12 -12.79
CA PHE A 235 23.14 9.29 -13.56
C PHE A 235 22.44 8.07 -14.21
N THR A 236 21.29 7.63 -13.68
CA THR A 236 20.51 6.50 -14.22
C THR A 236 19.66 6.89 -15.44
N ARG A 237 19.64 8.17 -15.85
CA ARG A 237 18.81 8.66 -16.96
C ARG A 237 18.89 7.82 -18.24
N PRO A 238 20.08 7.42 -18.74
CA PRO A 238 20.16 6.65 -19.98
C PRO A 238 19.43 5.30 -19.84
N ILE A 239 19.75 4.52 -18.81
CA ILE A 239 19.19 3.18 -18.60
C ILE A 239 17.69 3.23 -18.29
N ILE A 240 17.24 4.14 -17.44
CA ILE A 240 15.81 4.29 -17.12
C ILE A 240 15.00 4.72 -18.35
N SER A 241 15.56 5.58 -19.20
CA SER A 241 14.91 5.99 -20.44
C SER A 241 14.83 4.85 -21.45
N GLN A 242 15.85 3.98 -21.49
CA GLN A 242 15.90 2.79 -22.33
C GLN A 242 14.87 1.76 -21.86
N LEU A 243 14.88 1.37 -20.58
CA LEU A 243 13.94 0.39 -20.03
C LEU A 243 12.48 0.81 -20.21
N ARG A 244 12.18 2.10 -19.96
CA ARG A 244 10.83 2.64 -20.23
C ARG A 244 10.43 2.46 -21.70
N GLN A 245 11.32 2.76 -22.64
CA GLN A 245 11.03 2.62 -24.08
C GLN A 245 10.87 1.15 -24.48
N GLN A 246 11.64 0.24 -23.89
CA GLN A 246 11.50 -1.20 -24.12
C GLN A 246 10.17 -1.73 -23.59
N LEU A 247 9.75 -1.32 -22.40
CA LEU A 247 8.42 -1.63 -21.85
C LEU A 247 7.29 -1.03 -22.72
N GLU A 248 7.45 0.21 -23.17
CA GLU A 248 6.47 0.85 -24.07
C GLU A 248 6.30 0.08 -25.37
N ARG A 249 7.39 -0.42 -25.97
CA ARG A 249 7.34 -1.26 -27.18
C ARG A 249 6.77 -2.65 -26.90
N TRP A 250 7.22 -3.29 -25.82
CA TRP A 250 6.69 -4.61 -25.43
C TRP A 250 5.17 -4.55 -25.23
N ALA A 251 4.64 -3.47 -24.65
CA ALA A 251 3.20 -3.29 -24.51
C ALA A 251 2.42 -3.19 -25.84
N GLU A 252 3.07 -2.89 -26.96
CA GLU A 252 2.43 -2.88 -28.29
C GLU A 252 2.17 -4.30 -28.81
N ASP A 253 2.95 -5.29 -28.36
CA ASP A 253 2.89 -6.69 -28.78
C ASP A 253 2.07 -7.57 -27.82
N VAL A 254 1.78 -7.06 -26.62
CA VAL A 254 0.99 -7.78 -25.60
C VAL A 254 -0.49 -7.78 -25.97
N GLU A 255 -1.07 -8.98 -26.09
CA GLU A 255 -2.51 -9.15 -26.34
C GLU A 255 -3.35 -8.56 -25.19
N GLU A 256 -4.50 -7.96 -25.48
CA GLU A 256 -5.42 -7.52 -24.42
C GLU A 256 -6.22 -8.72 -23.86
N PRO A 257 -6.64 -8.68 -22.57
CA PRO A 257 -7.45 -9.77 -22.02
C PRO A 257 -8.82 -9.86 -22.70
N GLU A 258 -9.29 -11.08 -22.95
CA GLU A 258 -10.63 -11.32 -23.54
C GLU A 258 -11.76 -10.71 -22.71
N THR A 259 -11.61 -10.69 -21.38
CA THR A 259 -12.61 -10.14 -20.45
C THR A 259 -11.92 -9.41 -19.31
N ALA A 260 -12.34 -8.16 -19.09
CA ALA A 260 -11.91 -7.39 -17.94
C ALA A 260 -12.72 -7.78 -16.69
N VAL A 261 -12.03 -7.97 -15.57
CA VAL A 261 -12.63 -8.39 -14.27
C VAL A 261 -12.37 -7.34 -13.20
N ALA A 262 -12.98 -7.50 -12.02
CA ALA A 262 -12.67 -6.65 -10.88
C ALA A 262 -11.23 -6.95 -10.40
N ILE A 263 -10.34 -5.97 -10.49
CA ILE A 263 -8.93 -6.08 -10.10
C ILE A 263 -8.59 -5.10 -8.97
N HIS A 264 -7.79 -5.56 -8.02
CA HIS A 264 -7.30 -4.83 -6.85
C HIS A 264 -6.32 -3.70 -7.21
N ARG A 265 -5.41 -3.95 -8.16
CA ARG A 265 -4.30 -3.09 -8.64
C ARG A 265 -3.17 -2.78 -7.67
N ASP A 266 -3.38 -3.02 -6.39
CA ASP A 266 -2.35 -2.90 -5.35
C ASP A 266 -2.25 -4.20 -4.55
N PHE A 267 -2.52 -5.36 -5.17
CA PHE A 267 -2.52 -6.63 -4.46
C PHE A 267 -1.08 -7.11 -4.22
N TYR A 268 -0.66 -7.09 -2.96
CA TYR A 268 0.63 -7.60 -2.51
C TYR A 268 0.58 -7.98 -1.02
N TYR A 269 1.70 -8.46 -0.49
CA TYR A 269 1.85 -9.02 0.86
C TYR A 269 1.26 -8.18 2.02
N SER A 270 1.18 -6.85 1.92
CA SER A 270 0.60 -6.00 2.98
C SER A 270 -0.91 -5.85 2.90
N GLN A 271 -1.57 -6.37 1.86
CA GLN A 271 -3.03 -6.28 1.66
C GLN A 271 -3.78 -7.55 2.07
N LEU A 272 -3.05 -8.48 2.68
CA LEU A 272 -3.52 -9.77 3.14
C LEU A 272 -3.29 -9.84 4.64
N LEU A 273 -4.36 -9.89 5.44
CA LEU A 273 -4.28 -10.10 6.88
C LEU A 273 -4.67 -11.54 7.21
N PHE A 274 -3.79 -12.24 7.93
CA PHE A 274 -4.00 -13.62 8.35
C PHE A 274 -4.21 -13.70 9.87
N ASP A 275 -5.37 -14.23 10.27
CA ASP A 275 -5.65 -14.68 11.63
C ASP A 275 -5.77 -16.20 11.63
N GLY A 276 -4.66 -16.89 11.91
CA GLY A 276 -4.50 -18.29 11.54
C GLY A 276 -4.58 -18.45 10.03
N LEU A 277 -5.48 -19.32 9.54
CA LEU A 277 -5.74 -19.51 8.11
C LEU A 277 -6.89 -18.64 7.58
N ARG A 278 -7.45 -17.76 8.42
CA ARG A 278 -8.49 -16.82 7.99
C ARG A 278 -7.86 -15.63 7.27
N LEU A 279 -8.19 -15.46 6.00
CA LEU A 279 -7.71 -14.36 5.18
C LEU A 279 -8.70 -13.19 5.21
N THR A 280 -8.20 -11.98 5.47
CA THR A 280 -8.93 -10.74 5.23
C THR A 280 -8.20 -9.86 4.21
N LEU A 281 -8.85 -9.58 3.10
CA LEU A 281 -8.37 -8.67 2.04
C LEU A 281 -8.65 -7.21 2.43
N ILE A 282 -7.68 -6.30 2.24
CA ILE A 282 -7.80 -4.89 2.60
C ILE A 282 -7.28 -3.92 1.52
N ASP A 283 -7.65 -2.64 1.63
CA ASP A 283 -7.21 -1.53 0.76
C ASP A 283 -7.68 -1.59 -0.72
N PHE A 284 -9.01 -1.64 -0.91
CA PHE A 284 -9.66 -1.56 -2.23
C PHE A 284 -9.66 -0.16 -2.89
N ASP A 285 -8.79 0.76 -2.44
CA ASP A 285 -8.80 2.16 -2.89
C ASP A 285 -8.53 2.32 -4.40
N LEU A 286 -7.85 1.34 -5.01
CA LEU A 286 -7.51 1.31 -6.43
C LEU A 286 -8.37 0.37 -7.26
N LEU A 287 -9.40 -0.28 -6.67
CA LEU A 287 -10.21 -1.28 -7.36
C LEU A 287 -10.80 -0.73 -8.67
N ALA A 288 -10.60 -1.51 -9.73
CA ALA A 288 -10.90 -1.16 -11.11
C ALA A 288 -11.43 -2.37 -11.87
N LEU A 289 -11.87 -2.14 -13.11
CA LEU A 289 -12.15 -3.18 -14.08
C LEU A 289 -10.94 -3.29 -15.01
N GLY A 290 -10.30 -4.46 -15.12
CA GLY A 290 -9.08 -4.58 -15.94
C GLY A 290 -8.58 -6.01 -16.05
N ASP A 291 -7.32 -6.15 -16.46
CA ASP A 291 -6.67 -7.45 -16.67
C ASP A 291 -6.31 -8.12 -15.33
N PRO A 292 -6.79 -9.35 -15.05
CA PRO A 292 -6.41 -10.09 -13.84
C PRO A 292 -4.91 -10.36 -13.71
N ALA A 293 -4.15 -10.38 -14.83
CA ALA A 293 -2.71 -10.59 -14.81
C ALA A 293 -1.96 -9.52 -14.00
N ILE A 294 -2.50 -8.30 -13.90
CA ILE A 294 -1.90 -7.19 -13.14
C ILE A 294 -1.73 -7.57 -11.66
N ASP A 295 -2.74 -8.18 -11.05
CA ASP A 295 -2.69 -8.48 -9.61
C ASP A 295 -1.79 -9.67 -9.30
N VAL A 296 -1.75 -10.67 -10.19
CA VAL A 296 -0.83 -11.80 -10.07
C VAL A 296 0.62 -11.32 -10.18
N ALA A 297 0.91 -10.53 -11.21
CA ALA A 297 2.24 -9.95 -11.43
C ALA A 297 2.67 -9.03 -10.28
N ASN A 298 1.75 -8.20 -9.78
CA ASN A 298 2.01 -7.33 -8.63
C ASN A 298 2.40 -8.14 -7.39
N PHE A 299 1.67 -9.22 -7.11
CA PHE A 299 1.97 -10.07 -5.96
C PHE A 299 3.37 -10.69 -6.08
N VAL A 300 3.67 -11.31 -7.23
CA VAL A 300 4.96 -11.97 -7.51
C VAL A 300 6.12 -10.98 -7.39
N ALA A 301 6.05 -9.83 -8.07
CA ALA A 301 7.09 -8.83 -8.00
C ALA A 301 7.32 -8.31 -6.56
N HIS A 302 6.25 -8.21 -5.76
CA HIS A 302 6.37 -7.80 -4.36
C HIS A 302 6.87 -8.92 -3.46
N MET A 303 6.67 -10.20 -3.78
CA MET A 303 7.33 -11.29 -3.05
C MET A 303 8.84 -11.25 -3.23
N HIS A 304 9.33 -11.02 -4.44
CA HIS A 304 10.76 -10.81 -4.67
C HIS A 304 11.29 -9.55 -3.98
N PHE A 305 10.53 -8.45 -4.02
CA PHE A 305 10.88 -7.24 -3.27
C PHE A 305 10.93 -7.47 -1.76
N LEU A 306 10.00 -8.24 -1.20
CA LEU A 306 9.99 -8.61 0.22
C LEU A 306 11.21 -9.46 0.58
N GLY A 307 11.57 -10.44 -0.26
CA GLY A 307 12.77 -11.24 -0.09
C GLY A 307 14.02 -10.36 -0.09
N LEU A 308 14.13 -9.45 -1.05
CA LEU A 308 15.25 -8.53 -1.15
C LEU A 308 15.34 -7.56 0.05
N ASP A 309 14.22 -6.95 0.46
CA ASP A 309 14.17 -5.92 1.51
C ASP A 309 14.31 -6.50 2.93
N HIS A 310 13.71 -7.67 3.21
CA HIS A 310 13.67 -8.24 4.57
C HIS A 310 14.61 -9.44 4.76
N LEU A 311 14.87 -10.23 3.71
CA LEU A 311 15.70 -11.43 3.79
C LEU A 311 17.08 -11.26 3.13
N GLY A 312 17.30 -10.13 2.44
CA GLY A 312 18.57 -9.78 1.80
C GLY A 312 18.85 -10.53 0.49
N ASP A 313 17.87 -11.25 -0.06
CA ASP A 313 17.99 -12.02 -1.30
C ASP A 313 16.68 -11.93 -2.10
N PHE A 314 16.78 -11.46 -3.34
CA PHE A 314 15.67 -11.29 -4.28
C PHE A 314 14.91 -12.60 -4.53
N ASP A 315 15.63 -13.72 -4.58
CA ASP A 315 15.07 -15.02 -4.91
C ASP A 315 14.63 -15.81 -3.65
N ALA A 316 14.77 -15.24 -2.45
CA ALA A 316 14.46 -15.90 -1.18
C ALA A 316 13.02 -16.40 -1.07
N LEU A 317 12.08 -15.74 -1.76
CA LEU A 317 10.65 -16.05 -1.76
C LEU A 317 10.14 -16.51 -3.14
N ALA A 318 11.03 -16.89 -4.06
CA ALA A 318 10.65 -17.33 -5.41
C ALA A 318 9.75 -18.57 -5.38
N ASN A 319 10.03 -19.53 -4.49
CA ASN A 319 9.18 -20.73 -4.33
C ASN A 319 7.78 -20.39 -3.82
N ASP A 320 7.65 -19.40 -2.94
CA ASP A 320 6.34 -18.93 -2.45
C ASP A 320 5.56 -18.21 -3.56
N ALA A 321 6.25 -17.41 -4.37
CA ALA A 321 5.66 -16.73 -5.53
C ALA A 321 5.18 -17.74 -6.60
N GLU A 322 5.96 -18.78 -6.89
CA GLU A 322 5.55 -19.84 -7.81
C GLU A 322 4.38 -20.67 -7.25
N LEU A 323 4.40 -21.01 -5.95
CA LEU A 323 3.26 -21.67 -5.31
C LEU A 323 1.99 -20.81 -5.40
N PHE A 324 2.08 -19.49 -5.25
CA PHE A 324 0.95 -18.60 -5.44
C PHE A 324 0.42 -18.64 -6.88
N LYS A 325 1.30 -18.57 -7.89
CA LYS A 325 0.92 -18.67 -9.31
C LYS A 325 0.24 -20.00 -9.63
N GLU A 326 0.84 -21.10 -9.18
CA GLU A 326 0.27 -22.45 -9.33
C GLU A 326 -1.11 -22.50 -8.67
N SER A 327 -1.21 -22.08 -7.40
CA SER A 327 -2.46 -22.03 -6.64
C SER A 327 -3.56 -21.24 -7.38
N TYR A 328 -3.21 -20.08 -7.93
CA TYR A 328 -4.15 -19.21 -8.65
C TYR A 328 -4.70 -19.88 -9.93
N SER A 329 -3.86 -20.63 -10.64
CA SER A 329 -4.23 -21.34 -11.87
C SER A 329 -5.29 -22.44 -11.67
N TRP A 330 -5.44 -22.95 -10.44
CA TRP A 330 -6.52 -23.90 -10.10
C TRP A 330 -7.90 -23.24 -10.02
N HIS A 331 -7.96 -21.92 -9.82
CA HIS A 331 -9.22 -21.20 -9.61
C HIS A 331 -9.65 -20.34 -10.80
N VAL A 332 -8.71 -19.98 -11.68
CA VAL A 332 -8.96 -19.14 -12.85
C VAL A 332 -8.33 -19.81 -14.07
N PRO A 333 -9.06 -19.99 -15.19
CA PRO A 333 -8.48 -20.49 -16.43
C PRO A 333 -7.37 -19.55 -16.91
N VAL A 334 -6.17 -20.10 -17.07
CA VAL A 334 -4.99 -19.38 -17.58
C VAL A 334 -4.47 -20.08 -18.83
N ASN A 335 -3.91 -19.30 -19.75
CA ASN A 335 -3.26 -19.77 -20.97
C ASN A 335 -1.89 -19.09 -21.13
N GLU A 336 -1.19 -19.37 -22.22
CA GLU A 336 0.12 -18.79 -22.52
C GLU A 336 0.06 -17.25 -22.58
N ALA A 337 -0.91 -16.69 -23.31
CA ALA A 337 -1.14 -15.25 -23.38
C ALA A 337 -1.37 -14.59 -22.00
N PHE A 338 -2.03 -15.29 -21.06
CA PHE A 338 -2.15 -14.79 -19.68
C PHE A 338 -0.78 -14.66 -19.00
N TRP A 339 0.09 -15.66 -19.15
CA TRP A 339 1.42 -15.63 -18.54
C TRP A 339 2.36 -14.64 -19.22
N GLU A 340 2.22 -14.40 -20.52
CA GLU A 340 2.89 -13.29 -21.21
C GLU A 340 2.49 -11.92 -20.63
N ARG A 341 1.19 -11.71 -20.38
CA ARG A 341 0.70 -10.50 -19.70
C ARG A 341 1.23 -10.39 -18.28
N VAL A 342 1.27 -11.48 -17.52
CA VAL A 342 1.88 -11.51 -16.18
C VAL A 342 3.35 -11.08 -16.25
N ALA A 343 4.14 -11.63 -17.17
CA ALA A 343 5.55 -11.27 -17.33
C ALA A 343 5.73 -9.77 -17.64
N PHE A 344 4.91 -9.21 -18.53
CA PHE A 344 4.92 -7.78 -18.82
C PHE A 344 4.63 -6.94 -17.56
N TYR A 345 3.53 -7.26 -16.85
CA TYR A 345 3.15 -6.51 -15.65
C TYR A 345 4.13 -6.67 -14.50
N GLU A 346 4.85 -7.79 -14.45
CA GLU A 346 5.89 -8.05 -13.46
C GLU A 346 7.08 -7.12 -13.70
N ALA A 347 7.57 -7.06 -14.94
CA ALA A 347 8.63 -6.14 -15.35
C ALA A 347 8.24 -4.66 -15.15
N ALA A 348 6.99 -4.31 -15.49
CA ALA A 348 6.46 -2.96 -15.21
C ALA A 348 6.41 -2.67 -13.70
N THR A 349 6.12 -3.68 -12.87
CA THR A 349 6.11 -3.54 -11.40
C THR A 349 7.51 -3.38 -10.83
N TYR A 350 8.51 -4.10 -11.34
CA TYR A 350 9.92 -3.85 -11.01
C TYR A 350 10.35 -2.44 -11.34
N PHE A 351 9.99 -1.95 -12.52
CA PHE A 351 10.23 -0.56 -12.89
C PHE A 351 9.52 0.44 -11.95
N ARG A 352 8.28 0.14 -11.54
CA ARG A 352 7.55 0.92 -10.53
C ARG A 352 8.25 0.90 -9.16
N LEU A 353 8.83 -0.23 -8.76
CA LEU A 353 9.58 -0.38 -7.51
C LEU A 353 10.85 0.47 -7.51
N LEU A 354 11.53 0.67 -8.64
CA LEU A 354 12.63 1.65 -8.73
C LEU A 354 12.16 3.06 -8.33
N ASN A 355 10.97 3.48 -8.77
CA ASN A 355 10.37 4.76 -8.35
C ASN A 355 9.98 4.78 -6.87
N VAL A 356 9.68 3.63 -6.28
CA VAL A 356 9.38 3.48 -4.84
C VAL A 356 10.65 3.59 -4.00
N ILE A 357 11.74 2.98 -4.46
CA ILE A 357 13.05 2.92 -3.78
C ILE A 357 13.80 4.24 -3.89
N ALA A 358 13.88 4.82 -5.09
CA ALA A 358 14.72 5.98 -5.39
C ALA A 358 14.61 7.15 -4.39
N PRO A 359 13.42 7.60 -3.95
CA PRO A 359 13.28 8.70 -3.02
C PRO A 359 13.44 8.31 -1.54
N ARG A 360 13.76 7.04 -1.22
CA ARG A 360 13.81 6.54 0.17
C ARG A 360 15.23 6.15 0.56
N PRO A 361 15.93 6.99 1.35
CA PRO A 361 17.30 6.71 1.78
C PRO A 361 17.48 5.34 2.44
N GLY A 362 16.50 4.89 3.24
CA GLY A 362 16.55 3.58 3.91
C GLY A 362 16.55 2.39 2.94
N LEU A 363 16.03 2.55 1.72
CA LEU A 363 16.00 1.50 0.70
C LEU A 363 17.09 1.69 -0.37
N ALA A 364 17.94 2.70 -0.23
CA ALA A 364 18.88 3.09 -1.28
C ALA A 364 19.84 1.96 -1.70
N HIS A 365 20.14 1.05 -0.77
CA HIS A 365 20.99 -0.12 -0.95
C HIS A 365 20.36 -1.21 -1.85
N LEU A 366 19.04 -1.20 -2.02
CA LEU A 366 18.32 -2.16 -2.87
C LEU A 366 18.25 -1.74 -4.35
N PHE A 367 18.60 -0.49 -4.65
CA PHE A 367 18.33 0.10 -5.96
C PHE A 367 19.07 -0.60 -7.10
N ASP A 368 20.35 -0.93 -6.91
CA ASP A 368 21.17 -1.49 -7.99
C ASP A 368 20.75 -2.93 -8.33
N GLU A 369 20.45 -3.75 -7.31
CA GLU A 369 19.88 -5.09 -7.50
C GLU A 369 18.51 -5.00 -8.19
N MET A 370 17.63 -4.10 -7.72
CA MET A 370 16.31 -3.93 -8.33
C MET A 370 16.41 -3.44 -9.79
N LEU A 371 17.40 -2.60 -10.11
CA LEU A 371 17.63 -2.13 -11.47
C LEU A 371 18.07 -3.29 -12.37
N MET A 372 19.05 -4.07 -11.93
CA MET A 372 19.52 -5.25 -12.64
C MET A 372 18.39 -6.26 -12.90
N ARG A 373 17.55 -6.54 -11.88
CA ARG A 373 16.40 -7.44 -12.03
C ARG A 373 15.33 -6.87 -12.97
N THR A 374 15.15 -5.54 -13.00
CA THR A 374 14.29 -4.89 -13.99
C THR A 374 14.85 -5.06 -15.41
N GLU A 375 16.17 -4.90 -15.60
CA GLU A 375 16.82 -5.11 -16.89
C GLU A 375 16.64 -6.55 -17.40
N THR A 376 16.89 -7.54 -16.54
CA THR A 376 16.70 -8.95 -16.86
C THR A 376 15.25 -9.26 -17.24
N ALA A 377 14.28 -8.83 -16.45
CA ALA A 377 12.86 -9.09 -16.74
C ALA A 377 12.39 -8.45 -18.06
N VAL A 378 12.87 -7.25 -18.38
CA VAL A 378 12.59 -6.60 -19.67
C VAL A 378 13.27 -7.33 -20.82
N HIS A 379 14.49 -7.83 -20.63
CA HIS A 379 15.22 -8.58 -21.65
C HIS A 379 14.55 -9.93 -21.96
N ASP A 380 14.25 -10.72 -20.92
CA ASP A 380 13.63 -12.04 -21.05
C ASP A 380 12.24 -11.94 -21.67
N GLY A 381 11.47 -10.92 -21.28
CA GLY A 381 10.16 -10.64 -21.87
C GLY A 381 10.20 -10.35 -23.37
N GLN A 382 11.25 -9.67 -23.86
CA GLN A 382 11.41 -9.42 -25.29
C GLN A 382 11.76 -10.68 -26.09
N LEU A 383 12.35 -11.70 -25.46
CA LEU A 383 12.64 -12.98 -26.11
C LEU A 383 11.39 -13.84 -26.31
N LEU A 384 10.26 -13.53 -25.68
CA LEU A 384 8.99 -14.23 -25.92
C LEU A 384 8.40 -13.96 -27.31
N PHE A 385 8.82 -12.87 -27.97
CA PHE A 385 8.29 -12.42 -29.26
C PHE A 385 9.28 -12.58 -30.43
N VAL A 386 10.43 -13.22 -30.20
CA VAL A 386 11.49 -13.52 -31.19
C VAL A 386 11.51 -15.01 -31.46
#